data_AF-A0A968VPG6-F1
#
_entry.id   AF-A0A968VPG6-F1
#
_cell.length_a   1.000
_cell.length_b   1.000
_cell.length_c   1.000
_cell.angle_alpha   90.00
_cell.angle_beta   90.00
_cell.angle_gamma   90.00
#
_symmetry.space_group_name_H-M   'P 1'
#
loop_
_entity.id
_entity.type
_entity.pdbx_description
1 polymer ?
#
loop_
_entity_poly.entity_id
_entity_poly.type
_entity_poly.pdbx_seq_one_letter_code
_entity_poly.pdbx_strand_id
1 'polypeptide(L)'
;MTRATQLYENSRSTVYDWLNRVDLRSTPVKRRKPKLDWDALRLDIQEHPEARLVDRAKKVGVHINAIWYAMTQMGYTRKKAA
;
A
#
# COMPACT_ATOMS: atom_id res chain seq x y z
N MET A 1 8.47 -26.11 -30.38
CA MET A 1 8.30 -25.87 -28.93
C MET A 1 9.44 -26.54 -28.18
N THR A 2 9.98 -25.92 -27.13
CA THR A 2 11.14 -26.48 -26.38
C THR A 2 10.66 -27.45 -25.29
N ARG A 3 11.41 -28.51 -24.99
CA ARG A 3 11.07 -29.51 -23.95
C ARG A 3 10.74 -28.89 -22.58
N ALA A 4 11.44 -27.80 -22.21
CA ALA A 4 11.17 -27.06 -20.97
C ALA A 4 9.76 -26.43 -20.93
N THR A 5 9.25 -25.93 -22.06
CA THR A 5 7.90 -25.35 -22.12
C THR A 5 6.81 -26.41 -21.99
N GLN A 6 7.06 -27.62 -22.49
CA GLN A 6 6.14 -28.75 -22.36
C GLN A 6 6.15 -29.35 -20.96
N LEU A 7 7.32 -29.39 -20.30
CA LEU A 7 7.48 -29.98 -18.97
C LEU A 7 6.99 -29.06 -17.84
N TYR A 8 7.22 -27.75 -17.97
CA TYR A 8 7.01 -26.80 -16.88
C TYR A 8 5.86 -25.83 -17.11
N GLU A 9 5.17 -25.93 -18.26
CA GLU A 9 4.07 -25.01 -18.65
C GLU A 9 4.45 -23.52 -18.57
N ASN A 10 5.74 -23.24 -18.63
CA ASN A 10 6.32 -21.90 -18.51
C ASN A 10 7.06 -21.53 -19.79
N SER A 11 7.19 -20.23 -20.04
CA SER A 11 7.95 -19.75 -21.18
C SER A 11 9.43 -20.15 -21.05
N ARG A 12 10.09 -20.38 -22.19
CA ARG A 12 11.53 -20.70 -22.22
C ARG A 12 12.35 -19.63 -21.49
N SER A 13 12.02 -18.35 -21.67
CA SER A 13 12.70 -17.23 -21.02
C SER A 13 12.57 -17.29 -19.50
N THR A 14 11.37 -17.53 -18.97
CA THR A 14 11.14 -17.64 -17.52
C THR A 14 12.01 -18.71 -16.88
N VAL A 15 12.14 -19.88 -17.52
CA VAL A 15 12.97 -20.99 -17.01
C VAL A 15 14.45 -20.61 -16.99
N TYR A 16 14.96 -19.97 -18.05
CA TYR A 16 16.35 -19.51 -18.08
C TYR A 16 16.61 -18.35 -17.12
N ASP A 17 15.65 -17.43 -16.95
CA ASP A 17 15.75 -16.33 -15.99
C ASP A 17 15.87 -16.85 -14.55
N TRP A 18 15.19 -17.94 -14.21
CA TRP A 18 15.34 -18.59 -12.90
C TRP A 18 16.68 -19.30 -12.75
N LEU A 19 17.13 -20.03 -13.78
CA LEU A 19 18.44 -20.70 -13.76
C LEU A 19 19.61 -19.72 -13.63
N ASN A 20 19.48 -18.52 -14.19
CA ASN A 20 20.51 -17.49 -14.13
C ASN A 20 20.52 -16.67 -12.83
N ARG A 21 19.54 -16.86 -11.93
CA ARG A 21 19.47 -16.13 -10.66
C ARG A 21 20.34 -16.82 -9.60
N VAL A 22 21.11 -16.02 -8.87
CA VAL A 22 21.87 -16.47 -7.69
C VAL A 22 20.93 -16.75 -6.50
N ASP A 23 19.81 -16.02 -6.41
CA ASP A 23 18.78 -16.18 -5.38
C ASP A 23 17.40 -16.39 -6.02
N LEU A 24 16.74 -17.49 -5.65
CA LEU A 24 15.41 -17.89 -6.13
C LEU A 24 14.27 -17.32 -5.29
N ARG A 25 14.56 -16.54 -4.25
CA ARG A 25 13.51 -15.86 -3.47
C ARG A 25 12.67 -14.95 -4.36
N SER A 26 11.38 -14.88 -4.03
CA SER A 26 10.45 -13.99 -4.72
C SER A 26 10.91 -12.54 -4.58
N THR A 27 10.92 -11.80 -5.70
CA THR A 27 11.24 -10.38 -5.69
C THR A 27 10.09 -9.63 -5.01
N PRO A 28 10.35 -8.90 -3.90
CA PRO A 28 9.28 -8.19 -3.21
C PRO A 28 8.72 -7.08 -4.11
N VAL A 29 7.39 -7.08 -4.27
CA VAL A 29 6.70 -6.07 -5.06
C VAL A 29 6.75 -4.74 -4.32
N LYS A 30 7.46 -3.76 -4.89
CA LYS A 30 7.49 -2.39 -4.37
C LYS A 30 6.17 -1.70 -4.70
N ARG A 31 5.37 -1.42 -3.68
CA ARG A 31 4.15 -0.61 -3.83
C ARG A 31 4.50 0.88 -3.93
N ARG A 32 3.68 1.63 -4.65
CA ARG A 32 3.80 3.10 -4.74
C ARG A 32 3.65 3.72 -3.36
N LYS A 33 4.50 4.70 -3.03
CA LYS A 33 4.35 5.51 -1.82
C LYS A 33 3.08 6.38 -1.92
N PRO A 34 2.21 6.40 -0.90
CA PRO A 34 1.05 7.28 -0.90
C PRO A 34 1.48 8.75 -0.89
N LYS A 35 0.62 9.62 -1.44
CA LYS A 35 0.83 11.08 -1.43
C LYS A 35 0.65 11.71 -0.04
N LEU A 36 -0.02 10.98 0.85
CA LEU A 36 -0.35 11.42 2.20
C LEU A 36 0.87 11.31 3.13
N ASP A 37 1.18 12.41 3.81
CA ASP A 37 2.13 12.42 4.92
C ASP A 37 1.45 11.92 6.20
N TRP A 38 2.02 10.89 6.82
CA TRP A 38 1.41 10.20 7.96
C TRP A 38 1.59 10.97 9.25
N ASP A 39 2.69 11.71 9.39
CA ASP A 39 3.02 12.45 10.61
C ASP A 39 2.22 13.75 10.70
N ALA A 40 2.04 14.44 9.57
CA ALA A 40 1.13 15.58 9.46
C ALA A 40 -0.32 15.18 9.81
N LEU A 41 -0.77 14.00 9.37
CA LEU A 41 -2.10 13.51 9.72
C LEU A 41 -2.22 13.16 11.21
N ARG A 42 -1.18 12.60 11.84
CA ARG A 42 -1.17 12.32 13.28
C ARG A 42 -1.32 13.59 14.12
N LEU A 43 -0.55 14.63 13.79
CA LEU A 43 -0.61 15.90 14.50
C LEU A 43 -2.02 16.51 14.39
N ASP A 44 -2.58 16.54 13.18
CA ASP A 44 -3.94 17.04 12.92
C ASP A 44 -5.02 16.25 13.67
N ILE A 45 -4.84 14.94 13.90
CA ILE A 45 -5.75 14.12 14.71
C ILE A 45 -5.67 14.49 16.19
N GLN A 46 -4.48 14.77 16.72
CA GLN A 46 -4.28 15.16 18.12
C GLN A 46 -4.83 16.56 18.40
N GLU A 47 -4.59 17.53 17.52
CA GLU A 47 -5.06 18.91 17.68
C GLU A 47 -6.58 19.03 17.49
N HIS A 48 -7.16 18.22 16.60
CA HIS A 48 -8.57 18.32 16.23
C HIS A 48 -9.28 16.96 16.27
N PRO A 49 -9.52 16.36 17.44
CA PRO A 49 -10.12 15.02 17.52
C PRO A 49 -11.54 14.94 16.92
N GLU A 50 -12.29 16.04 16.95
CA GLU A 50 -13.67 16.12 16.46
C GLU A 50 -13.79 16.40 14.94
N ALA A 51 -12.68 16.71 14.26
CA ALA A 51 -12.71 17.07 12.85
C ALA A 51 -13.18 15.91 11.96
N ARG A 52 -14.07 16.21 11.01
CA ARG A 52 -14.61 15.22 10.07
C ARG A 52 -13.56 14.84 9.02
N LEU A 53 -13.66 13.61 8.50
CA LEU A 53 -12.77 13.11 7.45
C LEU A 53 -12.78 13.98 6.18
N VAL A 54 -13.93 14.56 5.85
CA VAL A 54 -14.11 15.43 4.68
C VAL A 54 -13.25 16.70 4.79
N ASP A 55 -13.20 17.30 5.98
CA ASP A 55 -12.46 18.55 6.20
C ASP A 55 -10.96 18.30 6.15
N ARG A 56 -10.50 17.19 6.76
CA ARG A 56 -9.11 16.74 6.67
C ARG A 56 -8.69 16.44 5.23
N ALA A 57 -9.58 15.81 4.46
CA ALA A 57 -9.34 15.49 3.05
C ALA A 57 -9.15 16.73 2.19
N LYS A 58 -9.97 17.76 2.42
CA LYS A 58 -9.83 19.07 1.76
C LYS A 58 -8.52 19.77 2.13
N LYS A 59 -8.13 19.76 3.42
CA LYS A 59 -6.88 20.39 3.91
C LYS A 59 -5.63 19.80 3.25
N VAL A 60 -5.58 18.48 3.09
CA VAL A 60 -4.42 17.76 2.52
C VAL A 60 -4.53 17.60 0.99
N GLY A 61 -5.72 17.81 0.41
CA GLY A 61 -5.96 17.63 -1.02
C GLY A 61 -5.90 16.17 -1.47
N VAL A 62 -6.40 15.25 -0.64
CA VAL A 62 -6.49 13.81 -0.92
C VAL A 62 -7.93 13.32 -0.84
N HIS A 63 -8.21 12.15 -1.41
CA HIS A 63 -9.54 11.54 -1.30
C HIS A 63 -9.84 11.09 0.13
N ILE A 64 -11.10 11.18 0.56
CA ILE A 64 -11.57 10.85 1.93
C ILE A 64 -11.13 9.44 2.34
N ASN A 65 -11.25 8.45 1.45
CA ASN A 65 -10.86 7.07 1.72
C ASN A 65 -9.36 6.91 2.03
N ALA A 66 -8.49 7.78 1.50
CA ALA A 66 -7.06 7.73 1.80
C ALA A 66 -6.79 8.07 3.27
N ILE A 67 -7.52 9.04 3.81
CA ILE A 67 -7.44 9.42 5.23
C ILE A 67 -8.05 8.33 6.10
N TRP A 68 -9.22 7.81 5.73
CA TRP A 68 -9.83 6.70 6.47
C TRP A 68 -8.92 5.47 6.54
N TYR A 69 -8.32 5.09 5.41
CA TYR A 69 -7.35 3.99 5.36
C TYR A 69 -6.15 4.27 6.27
N ALA A 70 -5.57 5.47 6.19
CA ALA A 70 -4.44 5.86 7.02
C ALA A 70 -4.77 5.84 8.52
N MET A 71 -5.92 6.39 8.93
CA MET A 71 -6.39 6.34 10.31
C MET A 71 -6.55 4.90 10.82
N THR A 72 -7.10 4.02 9.98
CA THR A 72 -7.29 2.60 10.31
C THR A 72 -5.96 1.89 10.50
N GLN A 73 -4.98 2.15 9.62
CA GLN A 73 -3.62 1.60 9.74
C GLN A 73 -2.87 2.12 10.97
N MET A 74 -3.17 3.35 11.42
CA MET A 74 -2.61 3.93 12.65
C MET A 74 -3.36 3.51 13.93
N GLY A 75 -4.52 2.84 13.82
CA GLY A 75 -5.35 2.45 14.96
C GLY A 75 -6.24 3.55 15.53
N TYR A 76 -6.40 4.69 14.85
CA TYR A 76 -7.31 5.75 15.30
C TYR A 76 -8.75 5.43 14.93
N THR A 77 -9.62 5.34 15.93
CA THR A 77 -11.06 5.21 15.74
C THR A 77 -11.78 6.30 16.51
N ARG A 78 -12.77 6.94 15.88
CA ARG A 78 -13.62 7.92 16.56
C ARG A 78 -14.79 7.18 17.21
N LYS A 79 -14.87 7.21 18.53
CA LYS A 79 -16.08 6.79 19.26
C LYS A 79 -17.03 7.98 19.32
N LYS A 80 -18.25 7.81 18.82
CA LYS A 80 -19.30 8.84 18.95
C LYS A 80 -19.75 8.85 20.41
N ALA A 81 -19.61 9.99 21.09
CA ALA A 81 -20.29 10.19 22.37
C ALA A 81 -21.80 10.23 22.10
N ALA A 82 -22.57 9.45 22.88
CA ALA A 82 -24.02 9.33 22.76
C ALA A 82 -24.73 10.61 23.18
#